data_AF-A0A7V1PBH4-F1
#
_entry.id   AF-A0A7V1PBH4-F1
#
_cell.length_a   1.000
_cell.length_b   1.000
_cell.length_c   1.000
_cell.angle_alpha   90.00
_cell.angle_beta   90.00
_cell.angle_gamma   90.00
#
_symmetry.space_group_name_H-M   'P 1'
#
loop_
_entity.id
_entity.type
_entity.pdbx_description
1 polymer ?
#
loop_
_entity_poly.entity_id
_entity_poly.type
_entity_poly.pdbx_seq_one_letter_code
_entity_poly.pdbx_strand_id
1 'polypeptide(L)' 'MRVIALGWELEGPGVERAELFSSESLASYDAVLLDPAGIPRLWEGQARLEGDGVWRLYSGQDLGLSRAL' A
#
# COMPACT_ATOMS: atom_id res chain seq x y z
N MET A 1 16.85 -2.64 15.63
CA MET A 1 15.44 -2.52 15.26
C MET A 1 15.40 -2.03 13.82
N ARG A 2 14.80 -2.81 12.91
CA ARG A 2 14.65 -2.49 11.50
C ARG A 2 13.23 -2.00 11.26
N VAL A 3 13.09 -0.80 10.73
CA VAL A 3 11.81 -0.19 10.39
C VAL A 3 11.82 0.10 8.90
N ILE A 4 10.70 -0.15 8.22
CA ILE A 4 10.52 0.28 6.83
C ILE A 4 9.47 1.37 6.74
N ALA A 5 9.80 2.45 6.03
CA ALA A 5 8.90 3.54 5.69
C ALA A 5 8.53 3.43 4.21
N LEU A 6 7.24 3.17 3.95
CA LEU A 6 6.67 2.99 2.62
C LEU A 6 5.92 4.25 2.20
N GLY A 7 6.37 4.89 1.13
CA GLY A 7 5.76 6.11 0.58
C GLY A 7 5.99 7.38 1.41
N TRP A 8 6.64 7.29 2.57
CA TRP A 8 7.04 8.45 3.38
C TRP A 8 8.49 8.85 3.10
N GLU A 9 8.75 10.16 3.11
CA GLU A 9 10.11 10.69 3.29
C GLU A 9 10.44 10.78 4.79
N LEU A 10 10.71 9.62 5.40
CA LEU A 10 11.13 9.49 6.80
C LEU A 10 12.58 9.05 6.89
N GLU A 11 13.37 9.71 7.74
CA GLU A 11 14.78 9.38 7.99
C GLU A 11 15.04 9.16 9.47
N GLY A 12 15.94 8.23 9.78
CA GLY A 12 16.38 7.95 11.14
C GLY A 12 17.20 6.67 11.27
N PRO A 13 17.85 6.44 12.42
CA PRO A 13 18.62 5.22 12.66
C PRO A 13 17.75 3.97 12.53
N GLY A 14 18.12 3.07 11.60
CA GLY A 14 17.40 1.81 11.37
C GLY A 14 16.10 1.94 10.57
N VAL A 15 15.81 3.11 10.00
CA VAL A 15 14.69 3.34 9.07
C VAL A 15 15.19 3.16 7.64
N GLU A 16 14.67 2.15 6.95
CA GLU A 16 14.80 1.98 5.50
C GLU A 16 13.61 2.62 4.79
N ARG A 17 13.85 3.22 3.63
CA ARG A 17 12.80 3.76 2.76
C ARG A 17 12.58 2.82 1.59
N ALA A 18 11.32 2.63 1.21
CA ALA A 18 10.98 1.93 -0.02
C ALA A 18 9.67 2.44 -0.61
N GLU A 19 9.46 2.14 -1.88
CA GLU A 19 8.18 2.33 -2.55
C GLU A 19 7.25 1.16 -2.25
N LEU A 20 5.95 1.41 -2.32
CA LEU A 20 4.96 0.33 -2.36
C LEU A 20 5.31 -0.60 -3.55
N PHE A 21 5.42 -1.91 -3.28
CA PHE A 21 5.82 -2.98 -4.21
C PHE A 21 7.31 -3.15 -4.52
N SER A 22 8.22 -2.32 -3.96
CA SER A 22 9.66 -2.49 -4.18
C SER A 22 10.39 -3.11 -2.99
N SER A 23 9.71 -3.36 -1.86
CA SER A 23 10.34 -3.84 -0.63
C SER A 23 10.51 -5.36 -0.61
N GLU A 24 11.53 -5.83 0.11
CA GLU A 24 11.55 -7.20 0.63
C GLU A 24 10.27 -7.49 1.44
N SER A 25 10.05 -8.77 1.76
CA SER A 25 8.92 -9.20 2.61
C SER A 25 8.80 -8.31 3.85
N LEU A 26 7.61 -7.74 4.08
CA LEU A 26 7.34 -6.89 5.25
C LEU A 26 7.54 -7.63 6.58
N ALA A 27 7.49 -8.96 6.55
CA ALA A 27 7.76 -9.81 7.72
C ALA A 27 9.24 -9.76 8.18
N SER A 28 10.14 -9.21 7.37
CA SER A 28 11.56 -9.05 7.71
C SER A 28 11.86 -7.83 8.59
N TYR A 29 10.84 -7.03 8.93
CA TYR A 29 10.97 -5.76 9.66
C TYR A 29 10.26 -5.83 11.01
N ASP A 30 10.81 -5.13 12.00
CA ASP A 30 10.20 -5.02 13.34
C ASP A 30 8.98 -4.10 13.33
N ALA A 31 8.95 -3.11 12.43
CA ALA A 31 7.82 -2.20 12.23
C ALA A 31 7.71 -1.73 10.79
N VAL A 32 6.47 -1.47 10.35
CA VAL A 32 6.13 -0.93 9.03
C VAL A 32 5.38 0.39 9.20
N LEU A 33 5.91 1.46 8.63
CA LEU A 33 5.27 2.77 8.54
C LEU A 33 4.77 2.95 7.11
N LEU A 34 3.45 3.10 6.94
CA LEU A 34 2.80 3.19 5.63
C LEU A 34 2.19 4.58 5.46
N ASP A 35 2.43 5.24 4.32
CA ASP A 35 1.76 6.49 3.99
C ASP A 35 0.33 6.22 3.49
N PRO A 36 -0.71 6.59 4.28
CA PRO A 36 -2.07 6.40 3.85
C PRO A 36 -2.44 7.26 2.63
N ALA A 37 -1.73 8.35 2.35
CA ALA A 37 -2.03 9.22 1.20
C ALA A 37 -1.76 8.52 -0.14
N GLY A 38 -0.78 7.60 -0.19
CA GLY A 38 -0.47 6.80 -1.36
C GLY A 38 -1.41 5.60 -1.57
N ILE A 39 -2.10 5.14 -0.51
CA ILE A 39 -2.92 3.92 -0.56
C ILE A 39 -4.07 4.00 -1.58
N PRO A 40 -4.88 5.06 -1.67
CA PRO A 40 -5.99 5.12 -2.62
C PRO A 40 -5.57 4.88 -4.07
N ARG A 41 -4.38 5.34 -4.47
CA ARG A 41 -3.83 5.15 -5.82
C ARG A 41 -3.56 3.69 -6.17
N LEU A 42 -3.37 2.83 -5.17
CA LEU A 42 -3.17 1.38 -5.37
C LEU A 42 -4.43 0.69 -5.91
N TRP A 43 -5.58 1.26 -5.61
CA TRP A 43 -6.90 0.71 -5.96
C TRP A 43 -7.57 1.56 -7.05
N GLU A 44 -6.93 2.62 -7.53
CA GLU A 44 -7.45 3.44 -8.62
C GLU A 44 -7.61 2.57 -9.88
N GLY A 45 -8.86 2.45 -10.35
CA GLY A 45 -9.24 1.58 -11.47
C GLY A 45 -9.73 0.19 -11.06
N GLN A 46 -9.39 -0.27 -9.85
CA GLN A 46 -9.83 -1.56 -9.29
C GLN A 46 -11.00 -1.40 -8.30
N ALA A 47 -11.05 -0.30 -7.56
CA ALA A 47 -12.14 0.04 -6.66
C ALA A 47 -13.06 1.08 -7.30
N ARG A 48 -14.34 1.06 -6.90
CA ARG A 48 -15.33 2.07 -7.30
C ARG A 48 -15.70 2.93 -6.10
N LEU A 49 -15.75 4.23 -6.31
CA LEU A 49 -16.31 5.18 -5.36
C LEU A 49 -17.84 5.13 -5.47
N GLU A 50 -18.50 4.74 -4.39
CA GLU A 50 -19.96 4.67 -4.31
C GLU A 50 -20.58 5.98 -3.80
N GLY A 51 -21.91 6.11 -3.90
CA GLY A 51 -22.64 7.34 -3.52
C GLY A 51 -22.53 7.72 -2.03
N ASP A 52 -22.07 6.80 -1.18
CA ASP A 52 -21.78 7.04 0.24
C ASP A 52 -20.33 7.49 0.50
N GLY A 53 -19.53 7.69 -0.55
CA GLY A 53 -18.14 8.13 -0.46
C GLY A 53 -17.16 7.01 -0.10
N VAL A 54 -17.60 5.76 -0.04
CA VAL A 54 -16.73 4.61 0.28
C VAL A 54 -16.24 3.94 -1.00
N TRP A 55 -14.94 3.68 -1.06
CA TRP A 55 -14.33 2.86 -2.12
C TRP A 55 -14.55 1.38 -1.83
N ARG A 56 -15.10 0.64 -2.80
CA ARG A 56 -15.40 -0.79 -2.66
C ARG A 56 -14.78 -1.64 -3.77
N LEU A 57 -14.37 -2.84 -3.37
CA LEU A 57 -14.03 -3.95 -4.25
C LEU A 57 -15.18 -4.97 -4.29
N TYR A 58 -15.42 -5.53 -5.47
CA TYR A 58 -16.46 -6.53 -5.66
C TYR A 58 -15.82 -7.86 -6.06
N SER A 59 -15.90 -8.87 -5.19
CA SER A 59 -15.25 -10.17 -5.38
C SER A 59 -15.67 -10.93 -6.65
N GLY A 60 -16.85 -10.62 -7.20
CA GLY A 60 -17.33 -11.16 -8.48
C GLY A 60 -16.87 -10.38 -9.71
N GLN A 61 -16.09 -9.32 -9.54
CA GLN A 61 -15.55 -8.50 -10.63
C GLN A 61 -14.04 -8.41 -10.47
N ASP A 62 -13.32 -9.05 -11.36
CA ASP A 62 -11.88 -8.87 -11.47
C ASP A 62 -11.61 -7.54 -12.17
N LEU A 63 -11.58 -6.47 -11.38
CA LEU A 63 -11.33 -5.11 -11.85
C LEU A 63 -9.83 -4.87 -12.10
N GLY A 64 -9.09 -5.92 -12.49
CA GLY A 64 -7.64 -5.89 -12.72
C GLY A 64 -6.80 -6.29 -11.51
N LEU A 65 -7.41 -6.85 -10.46
CA LEU A 65 -6.70 -7.36 -9.27
C LEU A 65 -5.88 -8.60 -9.59
N SER A 66 -6.36 -9.46 -10.50
CA SER A 66 -5.64 -10.67 -10.92
C SER A 66 -4.34 -10.39 -11.69
N ARG A 67 -4.16 -9.16 -12.21
CA ARG A 67 -2.93 -8.74 -12.92
C ARG A 67 -1.87 -8.16 -11.98
N ALA A 68 -2.24 -7.83 -10.75
CA ALA A 68 -1.36 -7.21 -9.76
C ALA A 68 -0.79 -8.22 -8.75
N LEU A 69 -1.19 -9.49 -8.84
CA LEU A 69 -0.75 -10.60 -7.98
C LEU A 69 0.23 -11.53 -8.70
#